data_AF-A0A344LRV5-F1
#
_entry.id   AF-A0A344LRV5-F1
#
_cell.length_a   1.000
_cell.length_b   1.000
_cell.length_c   1.000
_cell.angle_alpha   90.00
_cell.angle_beta   90.00
_cell.angle_gamma   90.00
#
_symmetry.space_group_name_H-M   'P 1'
#
loop_
_entity.id
_entity.type
_entity.pdbx_description
1 polymer ?
#
loop_
_entity_poly.entity_id
_entity_poly.type
_entity_poly.pdbx_seq_one_letter_code
_entity_poly.pdbx_strand_id
1 'polypeptide(L)'
;MSIFNLFKRSDIECPRCLGKGFVDWEDIVRLNRQLKWVPAPCAYCDAAGKVHEEMLSKVAVDCMYLTIDLPESVIEKIKEGDKETIEKGQQRELFIDQLIQYAAHHYLNKNMDAESIANLYLSTEEESALFSVTREELIQYIQGVIELKKSELN
;
A
#
# COMPACT_ATOMS: atom_id res chain seq x y z
N MET A 1 46.19 -0.41 17.69
CA MET A 1 44.80 -0.61 18.12
C MET A 1 43.91 -0.14 16.98
N SER A 2 43.43 -1.07 16.15
CA SER A 2 42.48 -0.76 15.08
C SER A 2 41.09 -1.14 15.60
N ILE A 3 40.28 -0.14 15.91
CA ILE A 3 38.89 -0.31 16.35
C ILE A 3 38.02 0.03 15.15
N PHE A 4 37.82 -0.96 14.27
CA PHE A 4 36.73 -0.95 13.32
C PHE A 4 35.83 -2.13 13.69
N ASN A 5 34.84 -1.86 14.54
CA ASN A 5 33.66 -2.71 14.63
C ASN A 5 32.94 -2.61 13.28
N LEU A 6 33.29 -3.48 12.33
CA LEU A 6 32.39 -3.83 11.25
C LEU A 6 31.18 -4.47 11.91
N PHE A 7 30.11 -3.69 12.10
CA PHE A 7 28.78 -4.25 12.35
C PHE A 7 28.50 -5.24 11.21
N LYS A 8 28.56 -6.53 11.51
CA LYS A 8 28.02 -7.58 10.64
C LYS A 8 26.54 -7.28 10.49
N ARG A 9 26.15 -6.60 9.42
CA ARG A 9 24.75 -6.49 9.00
C ARG A 9 24.31 -7.90 8.62
N SER A 10 23.50 -8.53 9.46
CA SER A 10 22.87 -9.82 9.16
C SER A 10 21.75 -9.57 8.18
N ASP A 11 21.91 -10.08 6.97
CA ASP A 11 20.81 -10.19 6.02
C ASP A 11 19.87 -11.29 6.51
N ILE A 12 18.60 -10.95 6.63
CA ILE A 12 17.52 -11.87 6.96
C ILE A 12 16.64 -12.09 5.74
N GLU A 13 15.85 -13.16 5.77
CA GLU A 13 14.79 -13.35 4.78
C GLU A 13 13.82 -12.17 4.82
N CYS A 14 13.43 -11.66 3.66
CA CYS A 14 12.51 -10.54 3.56
C CYS A 14 11.11 -10.95 4.08
N PRO A 15 10.59 -10.32 5.14
CA PRO A 15 9.28 -10.69 5.70
C PRO A 15 8.08 -10.24 4.84
N ARG A 16 8.30 -9.30 3.91
CA ARG A 16 7.25 -8.84 2.99
C ARG A 16 6.91 -9.95 1.98
N CYS A 17 7.92 -10.49 1.31
CA CYS A 17 7.77 -11.48 0.24
C CYS A 17 8.22 -12.89 0.63
N LEU A 18 8.53 -13.17 1.91
CA LEU A 18 8.98 -14.47 2.39
C LEU A 18 10.12 -15.08 1.54
N GLY A 19 11.12 -14.26 1.22
CA GLY A 19 12.27 -14.71 0.42
C GLY A 19 12.06 -14.77 -1.10
N LYS A 20 10.83 -14.60 -1.61
CA LYS A 20 10.50 -14.79 -3.03
C LYS A 20 11.06 -13.71 -3.97
N GLY A 21 11.34 -12.52 -3.45
CA GLY A 21 11.65 -11.34 -4.27
C GLY A 21 10.45 -10.74 -5.00
N PHE A 22 9.28 -11.37 -4.91
CA PHE A 22 8.03 -10.95 -5.53
C PHE A 22 6.91 -11.07 -4.50
N VAL A 23 6.04 -10.05 -4.43
CA VAL A 23 4.85 -10.04 -3.58
C VAL A 23 3.69 -10.59 -4.41
N ASP A 24 3.09 -11.70 -3.97
CA ASP A 24 1.94 -12.32 -4.61
C ASP A 24 0.63 -12.08 -3.82
N TRP A 25 -0.47 -12.67 -4.29
CA TRP A 25 -1.77 -12.51 -3.65
C TRP A 25 -1.80 -13.09 -2.24
N GLU A 26 -1.11 -14.20 -1.99
CA GLU A 26 -0.97 -14.80 -0.68
C GLU A 26 -0.28 -13.85 0.31
N ASP A 27 0.78 -13.16 -0.12
CA ASP A 27 1.43 -12.13 0.67
C ASP A 27 0.52 -10.94 0.95
N ILE A 28 -0.21 -10.47 -0.07
CA ILE A 28 -1.13 -9.33 0.04
C ILE A 28 -2.23 -9.63 1.06
N VAL A 29 -2.82 -10.83 1.02
CA VAL A 29 -3.82 -11.27 1.99
C VAL A 29 -3.20 -11.40 3.39
N ARG A 30 -2.05 -12.06 3.52
CA ARG A 30 -1.35 -12.23 4.80
C ARG A 30 -1.00 -10.90 5.47
N LEU A 31 -0.66 -9.89 4.69
CA LEU A 31 -0.31 -8.55 5.17
C LEU A 31 -1.52 -7.61 5.28
N ASN A 32 -2.74 -8.10 5.02
CA ASN A 32 -3.96 -7.30 5.02
C ASN A 32 -3.83 -6.05 4.13
N ARG A 33 -3.43 -6.26 2.87
CA ARG A 33 -3.20 -5.22 1.86
C ARG A 33 -4.08 -5.40 0.62
N GLN A 34 -5.14 -6.20 0.70
CA GLN A 34 -6.16 -6.24 -0.36
C GLN A 34 -6.68 -4.82 -0.64
N LEU A 35 -6.96 -4.52 -1.91
CA LEU A 35 -7.39 -3.19 -2.40
C LEU A 35 -6.33 -2.07 -2.26
N LYS A 36 -5.18 -2.34 -1.66
CA LYS A 36 -4.07 -1.37 -1.53
C LYS A 36 -2.88 -1.77 -2.39
N TRP A 37 -2.63 -3.06 -2.54
CA TRP A 37 -1.53 -3.62 -3.33
C TRP A 37 -2.01 -4.50 -4.46
N VAL A 38 -1.15 -4.63 -5.48
CA VAL A 38 -1.24 -5.62 -6.54
C VAL A 38 0.06 -6.43 -6.58
N PRO A 39 0.05 -7.68 -7.10
CA PRO A 39 1.25 -8.46 -7.21
C PRO A 39 2.33 -7.77 -8.06
N ALA A 40 3.55 -7.72 -7.54
CA ALA A 40 4.65 -6.99 -8.15
C ALA A 40 6.01 -7.42 -7.55
N PRO A 41 7.14 -7.09 -8.21
CA PRO A 41 8.45 -7.17 -7.57
C PRO A 41 8.47 -6.48 -6.20
N CYS A 42 9.13 -7.09 -5.23
CA CYS A 42 9.07 -6.63 -3.84
C CYS A 42 9.95 -5.38 -3.64
N ALA A 43 9.34 -4.20 -3.60
CA ALA A 43 10.04 -2.93 -3.34
C ALA A 43 10.80 -2.87 -1.99
N TYR A 44 10.34 -3.63 -1.00
CA TYR A 44 10.93 -3.65 0.35
C TYR A 44 12.33 -4.25 0.37
N CYS A 45 12.54 -5.32 -0.40
CA CYS A 45 13.84 -5.98 -0.54
C CYS A 45 14.49 -5.74 -1.90
N ASP A 46 13.94 -4.84 -2.71
CA ASP A 46 14.40 -4.61 -4.08
C ASP A 46 14.52 -5.91 -4.90
N ALA A 47 13.47 -6.75 -4.82
CA ALA A 47 13.41 -8.09 -5.40
C ALA A 47 14.52 -9.08 -5.00
N ALA A 48 15.39 -8.76 -4.03
CA ALA A 48 16.49 -9.63 -3.61
C ALA A 48 16.05 -10.82 -2.73
N GLY A 49 14.84 -10.79 -2.17
CA GLY A 49 14.35 -11.78 -1.21
C GLY A 49 14.97 -11.66 0.19
N LYS A 50 15.88 -10.71 0.41
CA LYS A 50 16.55 -10.49 1.70
C LYS A 50 16.59 -9.02 2.05
N VAL A 51 16.62 -8.71 3.35
CA VAL A 51 16.77 -7.35 3.85
C VAL A 51 17.76 -7.31 5.00
N HIS A 52 18.40 -6.16 5.21
CA HIS A 52 19.13 -5.89 6.44
C HIS A 52 18.15 -5.81 7.62
N GLU A 53 18.53 -6.39 8.75
CA GLU A 53 17.72 -6.37 9.98
C GLU A 53 17.32 -4.95 10.42
N GLU A 54 18.22 -3.98 10.24
CA GLU A 54 17.98 -2.56 10.55
C GLU A 54 16.75 -1.99 9.82
N MET A 55 16.44 -2.51 8.63
CA MET A 55 15.27 -2.08 7.84
C MET A 55 13.95 -2.29 8.59
N LEU A 56 13.85 -3.38 9.36
CA LEU A 56 12.65 -3.71 10.15
C LEU A 56 12.35 -2.68 11.25
N SER A 57 13.38 -1.96 11.72
CA SER A 57 13.21 -0.93 12.74
C SER A 57 12.76 0.42 12.18
N LYS A 58 12.89 0.62 10.86
CA LYS A 58 12.67 1.90 10.19
C LYS A 58 11.36 1.94 9.41
N VAL A 59 11.02 0.83 8.76
CA VAL A 59 9.89 0.77 7.84
C VAL A 59 9.04 -0.44 8.16
N ALA A 60 7.74 -0.22 8.29
CA ALA A 60 6.80 -1.32 8.48
C ALA A 60 6.81 -2.24 7.25
N VAL A 61 6.76 -3.56 7.49
CA VAL A 61 6.74 -4.58 6.44
C VAL A 61 5.59 -4.36 5.46
N ASP A 62 4.49 -3.81 5.93
CA ASP A 62 3.26 -3.54 5.19
C ASP A 62 3.12 -2.06 4.74
N CYS A 63 4.19 -1.26 4.80
CA CYS A 63 4.19 0.14 4.37
C CYS A 63 3.66 0.29 2.93
N MET A 64 2.45 0.86 2.80
CA MET A 64 1.72 0.92 1.53
C MET A 64 2.45 1.74 0.48
N TYR A 65 3.07 2.84 0.91
CA TYR A 65 3.67 3.83 0.04
C TYR A 65 4.99 3.37 -0.60
N LEU A 66 5.67 2.37 -0.03
CA LEU A 66 6.90 1.84 -0.61
C LEU A 66 6.59 0.91 -1.80
N THR A 67 6.50 1.52 -2.99
CA THR A 67 6.24 0.84 -4.27
C THR A 67 7.42 0.99 -5.24
N ILE A 68 7.47 0.14 -6.27
CA ILE A 68 8.55 0.14 -7.27
C ILE A 68 8.48 1.32 -8.24
N ASP A 69 7.32 1.97 -8.36
CA ASP A 69 7.10 3.08 -9.30
C ASP A 69 7.53 4.43 -8.73
N LEU A 70 7.95 4.46 -7.45
CA LEU A 70 8.49 5.67 -6.84
C LEU A 70 9.89 5.98 -7.39
N PRO A 71 10.26 7.27 -7.50
CA PRO A 71 11.65 7.64 -7.75
C PRO A 71 12.58 7.03 -6.70
N GLU A 72 13.76 6.58 -7.13
CA GLU A 72 14.77 5.94 -6.27
C GLU A 72 15.08 6.78 -5.03
N SER A 73 15.22 8.11 -5.20
CA SER A 73 15.47 9.04 -4.09
C SER A 73 14.35 9.10 -3.04
N VAL A 74 13.10 8.79 -3.42
CA VAL A 74 11.98 8.69 -2.47
C VAL A 74 12.00 7.32 -1.78
N ILE A 75 12.31 6.25 -2.52
CA ILE A 75 12.47 4.90 -1.97
C ILE A 75 13.56 4.89 -0.89
N GLU A 76 14.71 5.52 -1.15
CA GLU A 76 15.81 5.63 -0.20
C GLU A 76 15.38 6.36 1.07
N LYS A 77 14.72 7.52 0.95
CA LYS A 77 14.18 8.27 2.10
C LYS A 77 13.27 7.41 2.97
N ILE A 78 12.36 6.66 2.35
CA ILE A 78 11.49 5.74 3.09
C ILE A 78 12.33 4.69 3.83
N LYS A 79 13.26 4.02 3.12
CA LYS A 79 14.14 2.97 3.68
C LYS A 79 15.04 3.50 4.81
N GLU A 80 15.40 4.78 4.78
CA GLU A 80 16.18 5.45 5.81
C GLU A 80 15.36 5.89 7.04
N GLY A 81 14.02 5.83 6.95
CA GLY A 81 13.13 6.23 8.04
C GLY A 81 12.82 7.73 8.05
N ASP A 82 12.90 8.41 6.89
CA ASP A 82 12.58 9.83 6.78
C ASP A 82 11.11 10.09 7.18
N LYS A 83 10.93 10.87 8.25
CA LYS A 83 9.62 11.07 8.88
C LYS A 83 8.63 11.76 7.96
N GLU A 84 9.06 12.80 7.25
CA GLU A 84 8.17 13.56 6.36
C GLU A 84 7.64 12.68 5.22
N THR A 85 8.53 11.88 4.62
CA THR A 85 8.14 10.98 3.53
C THR A 85 7.23 9.86 4.03
N ILE A 86 7.50 9.31 5.22
CA ILE A 86 6.65 8.29 5.85
C ILE A 86 5.26 8.86 6.18
N GLU A 87 5.19 10.06 6.75
CA GLU A 87 3.94 10.73 7.09
C GLU A 87 3.08 10.99 5.84
N LYS A 88 3.68 11.43 4.73
CA LYS A 88 2.97 11.56 3.43
C LYS A 88 2.40 10.22 2.97
N GLY A 89 3.16 9.15 3.12
CA GLY A 89 2.70 7.79 2.82
C GLY A 89 1.51 7.37 3.68
N GLN A 90 1.56 7.67 4.99
CA GLN A 90 0.46 7.39 5.92
C GLN A 90 -0.81 8.18 5.59
N GLN A 91 -0.69 9.47 5.23
CA GLN A 91 -1.84 10.27 4.80
C GLN A 91 -2.50 9.70 3.53
N ARG A 92 -1.68 9.24 2.58
CA ARG A 92 -2.19 8.56 1.38
C ARG A 92 -2.91 7.25 1.74
N GLU A 93 -2.36 6.47 2.67
CA GLU A 93 -3.01 5.24 3.13
C GLU A 93 -4.34 5.50 3.82
N LEU A 94 -4.41 6.53 4.67
CA LEU A 94 -5.66 6.95 5.32
C LEU A 94 -6.73 7.39 4.31
N PHE A 95 -6.33 8.12 3.27
CA PHE A 95 -7.25 8.51 2.20
C PHE A 95 -7.85 7.27 1.50
N ILE A 96 -7.01 6.28 1.17
CA ILE A 96 -7.46 5.04 0.55
C ILE A 96 -8.40 4.26 1.49
N ASP A 97 -8.08 4.18 2.78
CA ASP A 97 -8.96 3.54 3.77
C ASP A 97 -10.33 4.20 3.86
N GLN A 98 -10.39 5.53 3.82
CA GLN A 98 -11.64 6.27 3.81
C GLN A 98 -12.44 5.99 2.53
N LEU A 99 -11.79 5.91 1.37
CA LEU A 99 -12.46 5.56 0.11
C LEU A 99 -13.03 4.14 0.14
N ILE A 100 -12.28 3.16 0.67
CA ILE A 100 -12.76 1.78 0.84
C ILE A 100 -13.99 1.76 1.75
N GLN A 101 -13.93 2.46 2.90
CA GLN A 101 -15.05 2.53 3.84
C GLN A 101 -16.28 3.20 3.22
N TYR A 102 -16.08 4.30 2.49
CA TYR A 102 -17.13 5.01 1.78
C TYR A 102 -17.82 4.10 0.77
N ALA A 103 -17.06 3.42 -0.08
CA ALA A 103 -17.58 2.49 -1.08
C ALA A 103 -18.33 1.32 -0.43
N ALA A 104 -17.74 0.68 0.58
CA ALA A 104 -18.36 -0.43 1.28
C ALA A 104 -19.67 0.00 1.97
N HIS A 105 -19.71 1.17 2.60
CA HIS A 105 -20.92 1.68 3.25
C HIS A 105 -22.08 1.85 2.26
N HIS A 106 -21.83 2.50 1.12
CA HIS A 106 -22.87 2.77 0.13
C HIS A 106 -23.33 1.50 -0.58
N TYR A 107 -22.42 0.57 -0.84
CA TYR A 107 -22.79 -0.74 -1.37
C TYR A 107 -23.70 -1.49 -0.38
N LEU A 108 -23.25 -1.68 0.86
CA LEU A 108 -23.94 -2.53 1.84
C LEU A 108 -25.25 -1.93 2.37
N ASN A 109 -25.32 -0.61 2.55
CA ASN A 109 -26.45 0.05 3.23
C ASN A 109 -27.39 0.81 2.28
N LYS A 110 -26.91 1.16 1.08
CA LYS A 110 -27.68 1.93 0.09
C LYS A 110 -27.94 1.15 -1.21
N ASN A 111 -27.41 -0.07 -1.32
CA ASN A 111 -27.57 -0.94 -2.50
C ASN A 111 -27.14 -0.25 -3.80
N MET A 112 -26.08 0.57 -3.73
CA MET A 112 -25.55 1.31 -4.88
C MET A 112 -24.51 0.48 -5.63
N ASP A 113 -24.46 0.64 -6.96
CA ASP A 113 -23.40 0.09 -7.81
C ASP A 113 -22.16 0.99 -7.86
N ALA A 114 -21.08 0.50 -8.48
CA ALA A 114 -19.80 1.20 -8.52
C ALA A 114 -19.90 2.57 -9.21
N GLU A 115 -20.68 2.66 -10.28
CA GLU A 115 -20.87 3.90 -11.03
C GLU A 115 -21.61 4.96 -10.22
N SER A 116 -22.69 4.57 -9.54
CA SER A 116 -23.48 5.46 -8.68
C SER A 116 -22.65 5.98 -7.50
N ILE A 117 -21.83 5.13 -6.89
CA ILE A 117 -20.95 5.51 -5.78
C ILE A 117 -19.86 6.47 -6.28
N ALA A 118 -19.24 6.20 -7.43
CA ALA A 118 -18.22 7.07 -8.01
C ALA A 118 -18.77 8.46 -8.35
N ASN A 119 -19.95 8.51 -8.98
CA ASN A 119 -20.63 9.76 -9.30
C ASN A 119 -20.96 10.56 -8.03
N LEU A 120 -21.45 9.89 -6.98
CA LEU A 120 -21.75 10.54 -5.71
C LEU A 120 -20.48 11.11 -5.07
N TYR A 121 -19.40 10.32 -5.02
CA TYR A 121 -18.11 10.74 -4.46
C TYR A 121 -17.59 12.00 -5.17
N LEU A 122 -17.53 11.98 -6.50
CA LEU A 122 -17.08 13.11 -7.32
C LEU A 122 -17.99 14.35 -7.19
N SER A 123 -19.29 14.17 -6.95
CA SER A 123 -20.21 15.30 -6.74
C SER A 123 -20.03 16.00 -5.39
N THR A 124 -19.36 15.33 -4.45
CA THR A 124 -19.10 15.81 -3.09
C THR A 124 -17.65 16.21 -2.85
N GLU A 125 -16.74 15.88 -3.77
CA GLU A 125 -15.34 16.30 -3.66
C GLU A 125 -15.19 17.80 -3.93
N GLU A 126 -14.38 18.45 -3.09
CA GLU A 126 -13.90 19.80 -3.38
C GLU A 126 -12.94 19.75 -4.57
N GLU A 127 -12.90 20.82 -5.37
CA GLU A 127 -12.02 20.99 -6.54
C GLU A 127 -10.52 20.83 -6.18
N SER A 128 -10.17 20.90 -4.88
CA SER A 128 -8.82 20.74 -4.32
C SER A 128 -8.53 19.35 -3.72
N ALA A 129 -9.20 18.29 -4.17
CA ALA A 129 -8.92 16.93 -3.69
C ALA A 129 -7.41 16.58 -3.77
N LEU A 130 -6.86 16.06 -2.67
CA LEU A 130 -5.43 15.77 -2.51
C LEU A 130 -4.90 14.74 -3.53
N PHE A 131 -5.78 13.90 -4.07
CA PHE A 131 -5.46 12.89 -5.06
C PHE A 131 -6.53 12.89 -6.15
N SER A 132 -6.18 13.39 -7.34
CA SER A 132 -7.08 13.34 -8.50
C SER A 132 -6.97 11.97 -9.17
N VAL A 133 -8.09 11.26 -9.27
CA VAL A 133 -8.23 10.06 -10.10
C VAL A 133 -9.22 10.34 -11.22
N THR A 134 -9.05 9.69 -12.36
CA THR A 134 -10.10 9.72 -13.39
C THR A 134 -11.37 9.05 -12.86
N ARG A 135 -12.51 9.43 -13.42
CA ARG A 135 -13.79 8.80 -13.07
C ARG A 135 -13.75 7.29 -13.35
N GLU A 136 -13.12 6.89 -14.44
CA GLU A 136 -13.00 5.50 -14.86
C GLU A 136 -12.18 4.68 -13.86
N GLU A 137 -11.04 5.21 -13.41
CA GLU A 137 -10.21 4.58 -12.37
C GLU A 137 -10.96 4.45 -11.04
N LEU A 138 -11.72 5.49 -10.65
CA LEU A 138 -12.53 5.46 -9.44
C LEU A 138 -13.62 4.38 -9.49
N ILE A 139 -14.33 4.25 -10.63
CA ILE A 139 -15.34 3.22 -10.83
C ILE A 139 -14.72 1.83 -10.71
N GLN A 140 -13.58 1.59 -11.38
CA GLN A 140 -12.88 0.31 -11.31
C GLN A 140 -12.43 -0.01 -9.89
N TYR A 141 -11.91 0.98 -9.17
CA TYR A 141 -11.49 0.81 -7.78
C TYR A 141 -12.67 0.42 -6.88
N ILE A 142 -13.79 1.15 -6.96
CA ILE A 142 -15.01 0.86 -6.19
C ILE A 142 -15.57 -0.52 -6.55
N GLN A 143 -15.54 -0.91 -7.82
CA GLN A 143 -15.95 -2.25 -8.25
C GLN A 143 -15.12 -3.33 -7.53
N GLY A 144 -13.80 -3.14 -7.40
CA GLY A 144 -12.94 -4.03 -6.62
C GLY A 144 -13.34 -4.11 -5.14
N VAL A 145 -13.70 -2.98 -4.53
CA VAL A 145 -14.22 -2.95 -3.14
C VAL A 145 -15.50 -3.79 -3.02
N ILE A 146 -16.46 -3.62 -3.95
CA ILE A 146 -17.72 -4.35 -3.97
C ILE A 146 -17.48 -5.86 -4.11
N GLU A 147 -16.58 -6.27 -5.00
CA GLU A 147 -16.25 -7.68 -5.22
C GLU A 147 -15.63 -8.32 -3.98
N LEU A 148 -14.74 -7.62 -3.29
CA LEU A 148 -14.21 -8.08 -2.00
C LEU A 148 -15.31 -8.23 -0.95
N LYS A 149 -16.25 -7.28 -0.86
CA LYS A 149 -17.36 -7.38 0.09
C LYS A 149 -18.36 -8.48 -0.23
N LYS A 150 -18.57 -8.77 -1.52
CA LYS A 150 -19.37 -9.94 -1.93
C LYS A 150 -18.71 -11.25 -1.50
N SER A 151 -17.39 -11.38 -1.60
CA SER A 151 -16.70 -12.62 -1.21
C SER A 151 -16.65 -12.83 0.31
N GLU A 152 -16.68 -11.75 1.11
CA GLU A 152 -16.76 -11.83 2.58
C GLU A 152 -18.16 -12.24 3.10
N LEU A 153 -19.22 -12.05 2.30
CA LEU A 153 -20.61 -12.35 2.65
C LEU A 153 -21.06 -13.75 2.23
N ASN A 154 -20.30 -14.42 1.37
CA ASN A 154 -20.57 -15.77 0.85
C ASN A 154 -19.77 -16.82 1.63
#